data_AF-A0A0C2H8G3-F1
#
_entry.id   AF-A0A0C2H8G3-F1
#
_cell.length_a   1.000
_cell.length_b   1.000
_cell.length_c   1.000
_cell.angle_alpha   90.00
_cell.angle_beta   90.00
_cell.angle_gamma   90.00
#
_symmetry.space_group_name_H-M   'P 1'
#
loop_
_entity.id
_entity.type
_entity.pdbx_description
1 polymer ?
#
loop_
_entity_poly.entity_id
_entity_poly.type
_entity_poly.pdbx_seq_one_letter_code
_entity_poly.pdbx_strand_id
1 'polypeptide(L)'
;MGTCKMVPTRRFNVRTEQRVVRETRASSRLRCTPSFSDRGSGRQGNSRQRNHFSNSVDAFPPVYADSSQELLRSLDRVINVIEFYRGRTEKDGDKSEDLTSIADRLRVLQSDISRLVADGALDEFKDDCKAVTLDDDLRDVVSLPEDQLLFYKDGLRAASNGEVEYRKMRGDICQCESELDFAAKLWCLRQAFAVCLNDDHRRMWLAKAGRTLLGDILRHSKQDPAQFYIAFDALIDFFRVESNISQMEEELSGRGVVECGFWDVVLDFILLDSFDDIKSPPSAVYSVTKNYFLSNSMKYSTISTIIWSMLKAKRQRLKDQHGFIAHIYNVSEAVSPAITLGFLGTDPRIGELCQYFKEQITQFVVDIFNPKRVRYTTVDALAEDVWIILENRTEAVRTRLGTELIPA
;
A
#
# COMPACT_ATOMS: atom_id res chain seq x y z
N MET A 1 -7.10 -36.49 4.00
CA MET A 1 -8.42 -35.81 3.92
C MET A 1 -8.71 -35.22 5.28
N GLY A 2 -8.32 -33.96 5.49
CA GLY A 2 -8.61 -33.19 6.69
C GLY A 2 -9.13 -31.84 6.22
N THR A 3 -10.38 -31.55 6.55
CA THR A 3 -11.13 -30.36 6.16
C THR A 3 -10.51 -29.13 6.82
N CYS A 4 -10.33 -28.08 6.04
CA CYS A 4 -9.76 -26.83 6.51
C CYS A 4 -10.95 -26.05 7.08
N LYS A 5 -11.13 -25.88 8.39
CA LYS A 5 -12.13 -24.93 8.89
C LYS A 5 -11.43 -23.60 9.16
N MET A 6 -11.61 -22.62 8.27
CA MET A 6 -11.47 -21.24 8.74
C MET A 6 -12.71 -20.95 9.58
N VAL A 7 -12.46 -20.61 10.83
CA VAL A 7 -13.48 -20.44 11.85
C VAL A 7 -14.47 -19.38 11.38
N PRO A 8 -15.79 -19.66 11.40
CA PRO A 8 -16.79 -18.64 11.12
C PRO A 8 -16.68 -17.56 12.19
N THR A 9 -16.64 -16.30 11.76
CA THR A 9 -16.71 -15.11 12.61
C THR A 9 -17.79 -15.34 13.66
N ARG A 10 -17.41 -15.45 14.94
CA ARG A 10 -18.40 -15.54 16.03
C ARG A 10 -19.21 -14.26 15.98
N ARG A 11 -20.48 -14.36 15.55
CA ARG A 11 -21.49 -13.32 15.77
C ARG A 11 -21.42 -12.90 17.23
N PHE A 12 -21.01 -11.66 17.48
CA PHE A 12 -21.23 -11.02 18.77
C PHE A 12 -22.74 -10.91 18.97
N ASN A 13 -23.28 -11.85 19.73
CA ASN A 13 -24.66 -11.81 20.19
C ASN A 13 -24.69 -10.79 21.34
N VAL A 14 -25.10 -9.55 21.03
CA VAL A 14 -25.28 -8.49 22.03
C VAL A 14 -26.47 -8.88 22.92
N ARG A 15 -26.20 -9.62 23.99
CA ARG A 15 -27.14 -9.75 25.10
C ARG A 15 -27.05 -8.50 25.95
N THR A 16 -28.17 -7.79 25.98
CA THR A 16 -28.50 -6.68 26.86
C THR A 16 -28.44 -7.16 28.31
N GLU A 17 -27.43 -6.75 29.07
CA GLU A 17 -27.47 -6.81 30.53
C GLU A 17 -27.13 -5.45 31.13
N GLN A 18 -28.14 -4.89 31.79
CA GLN A 18 -28.12 -3.64 32.54
C GLN A 18 -27.05 -3.70 33.62
N ARG A 19 -26.09 -2.77 33.62
CA ARG A 19 -25.15 -2.61 34.73
C ARG A 19 -25.53 -1.40 35.59
N VAL A 20 -26.02 -1.73 36.77
CA VAL A 20 -26.32 -0.85 37.89
C VAL A 20 -25.08 -0.10 38.34
N VAL A 21 -25.22 1.22 38.47
CA VAL A 21 -24.25 2.16 39.05
C VAL A 21 -24.05 1.84 40.53
N ARG A 22 -22.80 1.71 40.99
CA ARG A 22 -22.45 1.94 42.40
C ARG A 22 -21.01 2.43 42.54
N GLU A 23 -20.90 3.64 43.05
CA GLU A 23 -19.68 4.27 43.57
C GLU A 23 -19.10 3.48 44.74
N THR A 24 -17.77 3.44 44.85
CA THR A 24 -17.11 3.47 46.17
C THR A 24 -15.68 4.02 46.07
N ARG A 25 -15.40 5.01 46.92
CA ARG A 25 -14.12 5.68 47.18
C ARG A 25 -13.16 4.80 48.01
N ALA A 26 -11.85 4.95 47.78
CA ALA A 26 -10.76 5.07 48.79
C ALA A 26 -9.40 5.17 48.05
N SER A 27 -8.72 6.32 47.95
CA SER A 27 -7.82 7.00 48.90
C SER A 27 -6.48 6.32 49.26
N SER A 28 -5.41 7.00 48.83
CA SER A 28 -4.10 7.22 49.47
C SER A 28 -2.98 6.17 49.34
N ARG A 29 -1.83 6.56 48.75
CA ARG A 29 -0.66 7.12 49.46
C ARG A 29 0.52 7.46 48.52
N LEU A 30 0.87 8.75 48.57
CA LEU A 30 2.13 9.45 48.32
C LEU A 30 3.46 8.66 48.23
N ARG A 31 4.31 9.09 47.28
CA ARG A 31 5.71 9.51 47.53
C ARG A 31 6.24 10.42 46.39
N CYS A 32 6.51 11.69 46.73
CA CYS A 32 7.33 12.63 45.97
C CYS A 32 8.79 12.52 46.45
N THR A 33 9.81 12.75 45.61
CA THR A 33 10.60 14.01 45.40
C THR A 33 11.99 13.59 44.83
N PRO A 34 12.91 14.48 44.39
CA PRO A 34 12.84 15.91 44.03
C PRO A 34 13.53 16.29 42.67
N SER A 35 13.32 17.57 42.33
CA SER A 35 13.90 18.39 41.24
C SER A 35 15.36 18.84 41.49
N PHE A 36 16.08 19.22 40.42
CA PHE A 36 17.27 20.08 40.47
C PHE A 36 17.21 21.20 39.40
N SER A 37 16.92 22.41 39.90
CA SER A 37 17.48 23.75 39.60
C SER A 37 17.99 24.11 38.18
N ASP A 38 17.23 24.97 37.51
CA ASP A 38 17.40 26.43 37.44
C ASP A 38 18.83 27.04 37.52
N ARG A 39 19.25 27.75 36.46
CA ARG A 39 20.10 28.96 36.50
C ARG A 39 19.85 29.80 35.25
N GLY A 40 19.20 30.96 35.44
CA GLY A 40 19.00 31.99 34.42
C GLY A 40 20.10 33.06 34.35
N SER A 41 19.76 34.12 33.60
CA SER A 41 20.40 35.44 33.40
C SER A 41 20.98 35.59 31.99
N GLY A 42 20.69 36.64 31.19
CA GLY A 42 19.86 37.83 31.39
C GLY A 42 20.16 38.85 30.29
N ARG A 43 19.09 39.58 29.89
CA ARG A 43 19.02 40.96 29.35
C ARG A 43 19.48 41.33 27.91
N GLN A 44 18.52 42.04 27.28
CA GLN A 44 18.60 43.18 26.32
C GLN A 44 19.18 42.87 24.93
N GLY A 45 18.55 43.18 23.79
CA GLY A 45 17.45 44.08 23.47
C GLY A 45 17.85 44.97 22.29
N ASN A 46 17.29 44.76 21.09
CA ASN A 46 16.81 45.83 20.20
C ASN A 46 16.22 45.31 18.88
N SER A 47 14.93 45.66 18.68
CA SER A 47 14.29 46.19 17.47
C SER A 47 14.91 45.91 16.09
N ARG A 48 14.16 45.21 15.23
CA ARG A 48 13.81 45.68 13.88
C ARG A 48 12.61 44.93 13.29
N GLN A 49 11.79 45.70 12.59
CA GLN A 49 10.45 45.40 12.07
C GLN A 49 10.37 44.08 11.29
N ARG A 50 9.35 43.27 11.61
CA ARG A 50 8.92 42.14 10.80
C ARG A 50 7.75 42.61 9.94
N ASN A 51 8.01 42.84 8.66
CA ASN A 51 6.95 43.09 7.67
C ASN A 51 6.07 41.84 7.57
N HIS A 52 4.79 42.01 7.86
CA HIS A 52 3.74 41.12 7.40
C HIS A 52 3.66 41.21 5.87
N PHE A 53 3.87 40.09 5.18
CA PHE A 53 3.33 39.90 3.84
C PHE A 53 2.27 38.81 3.92
N SER A 54 1.02 39.24 3.78
CA SER A 54 -0.12 38.38 3.42
C SER A 54 0.12 37.84 2.01
N ASN A 55 0.04 36.53 1.84
CA ASN A 55 -0.24 35.92 0.54
C ASN A 55 -1.60 35.22 0.65
N SER A 56 -2.67 35.98 0.43
CA SER A 56 -3.86 35.44 -0.18
C SER A 56 -3.52 35.14 -1.64
N VAL A 57 -3.63 33.90 -2.06
CA VAL A 57 -3.79 33.58 -3.48
C VAL A 57 -5.21 33.05 -3.61
N ASP A 58 -6.00 33.83 -4.33
CA ASP A 58 -7.40 33.56 -4.61
C ASP A 58 -7.60 32.21 -5.30
N ALA A 59 -8.69 31.55 -4.91
CA ALA A 59 -9.25 30.39 -5.61
C ALA A 59 -9.96 30.81 -6.91
N PHE A 60 -10.29 29.80 -7.74
CA PHE A 60 -11.14 29.74 -8.96
C PHE A 60 -10.38 29.60 -10.29
N PRO A 61 -10.91 28.87 -11.31
CA PRO A 61 -11.80 27.69 -11.33
C PRO A 61 -11.15 26.48 -12.08
N PRO A 62 -11.76 25.28 -12.14
CA PRO A 62 -11.17 24.15 -12.86
C PRO A 62 -11.41 24.33 -14.36
N VAL A 63 -10.37 24.70 -15.09
CA VAL A 63 -10.29 24.50 -16.54
C VAL A 63 -9.36 23.31 -16.72
N TYR A 64 -9.88 22.19 -17.24
CA TYR A 64 -9.09 21.02 -17.62
C TYR A 64 -8.04 21.46 -18.65
N ALA A 65 -6.86 21.85 -18.18
CA ALA A 65 -5.70 22.09 -19.01
C ALA A 65 -4.96 20.75 -19.13
N ASP A 66 -4.74 20.35 -20.37
CA ASP A 66 -4.04 19.14 -20.77
C ASP A 66 -2.73 18.96 -19.97
N SER A 67 -2.60 17.85 -19.24
CA SER A 67 -1.53 17.59 -18.26
C SER A 67 -0.12 17.74 -18.87
N SER A 68 0.00 17.51 -20.17
CA SER A 68 1.24 17.66 -20.95
C SER A 68 1.69 19.13 -21.07
N GLN A 69 0.74 20.06 -21.19
CA GLN A 69 1.01 21.50 -21.24
C GLN A 69 1.40 22.05 -19.87
N GLU A 70 0.86 21.48 -18.79
CA GLU A 70 1.27 21.84 -17.43
C GLU A 70 2.69 21.34 -17.11
N LEU A 71 3.06 20.15 -17.59
CA LEU A 71 4.40 19.61 -17.49
C LEU A 71 5.44 20.47 -18.23
N LEU A 72 5.14 20.89 -19.47
CA LEU A 72 6.01 21.79 -20.23
C LEU A 72 6.21 23.14 -19.53
N ARG A 73 5.14 23.71 -18.94
CA ARG A 73 5.24 24.94 -18.13
C ARG A 73 6.03 24.76 -16.85
N SER A 74 5.97 23.58 -16.23
CA SER A 74 6.76 23.26 -15.03
C SER A 74 8.25 23.13 -15.36
N LEU A 75 8.61 22.45 -16.45
CA LEU A 75 9.98 22.35 -16.94
C LEU A 75 10.58 23.72 -17.26
N ASP A 76 9.81 24.60 -17.90
CA ASP A 76 10.26 25.97 -18.22
C ASP A 76 10.60 26.78 -16.95
N ARG A 77 9.79 26.65 -15.90
CA ARG A 77 10.07 27.28 -14.59
C ARG A 77 11.36 26.73 -13.98
N VAL A 78 11.60 25.43 -14.06
CA VAL A 78 12.81 24.79 -13.50
C VAL A 78 14.06 25.22 -14.25
N ILE A 79 14.02 25.26 -15.59
CA ILE A 79 15.14 25.74 -16.41
C ILE A 79 15.49 27.18 -16.05
N ASN A 80 14.49 28.06 -15.94
CA ASN A 80 14.70 29.46 -15.57
C ASN A 80 15.32 29.62 -14.17
N VAL A 81 14.94 28.79 -13.20
CA VAL A 81 15.55 28.78 -11.86
C VAL A 81 17.02 28.36 -11.94
N ILE A 82 17.34 27.31 -12.70
CA ILE A 82 18.71 26.79 -12.85
C ILE A 82 19.61 27.83 -13.54
N GLU A 83 19.12 28.48 -14.60
CA GLU A 83 19.81 29.56 -15.32
C GLU A 83 20.07 30.77 -14.41
N PHE A 84 19.11 31.11 -13.55
CA PHE A 84 19.26 32.17 -12.56
C PHE A 84 20.32 31.85 -11.50
N TYR A 85 20.40 30.60 -11.04
CA TYR A 85 21.47 30.16 -10.14
C TYR A 85 22.82 30.11 -10.84
N ARG A 86 22.88 29.73 -12.13
CA ARG A 86 24.12 29.78 -12.93
C ARG A 86 24.67 31.20 -13.00
N GLY A 87 23.84 32.19 -13.32
CA GLY A 87 24.26 33.60 -13.41
C GLY A 87 24.80 34.19 -12.08
N ARG A 88 24.54 33.53 -10.94
CA ARG A 88 25.12 33.89 -9.63
C ARG A 88 26.37 33.09 -9.26
N THR A 89 26.67 32.02 -10.00
CA THR A 89 27.71 31.03 -9.69
C THR A 89 28.93 31.15 -10.64
N GLU A 90 28.94 32.13 -11.54
CA GLU A 90 30.03 32.37 -12.53
C GLU A 90 31.45 32.50 -11.95
N LYS A 91 31.60 32.65 -10.63
CA LYS A 91 32.91 32.69 -9.95
C LYS A 91 33.50 31.30 -9.66
N ASP A 92 32.72 30.22 -9.81
CA ASP A 92 33.12 28.85 -9.50
C ASP A 92 32.93 28.00 -10.78
N GLY A 93 33.96 27.99 -11.63
CA GLY A 93 33.88 27.52 -13.03
C GLY A 93 33.30 26.12 -13.19
N ASP A 94 33.71 25.19 -12.31
CA ASP A 94 33.27 23.78 -12.32
C ASP A 94 31.74 23.66 -12.12
N LYS A 95 31.18 24.43 -11.17
CA LYS A 95 29.73 24.41 -10.88
C LYS A 95 28.93 25.12 -11.97
N SER A 96 29.51 26.12 -12.62
CA SER A 96 28.87 26.80 -13.75
C SER A 96 28.76 25.88 -14.97
N GLU A 97 29.77 25.05 -15.22
CA GLU A 97 29.76 24.05 -16.28
C GLU A 97 28.72 22.94 -16.02
N ASP A 98 28.66 22.40 -14.80
CA ASP A 98 27.65 21.41 -14.41
C ASP A 98 26.21 21.94 -14.57
N LEU A 99 25.95 23.18 -14.12
CA LEU A 99 24.64 23.81 -14.26
C LEU A 99 24.28 24.07 -15.72
N THR A 100 25.26 24.35 -16.57
CA THR A 100 25.06 24.50 -18.02
C THR A 100 24.67 23.16 -18.65
N SER A 101 25.39 22.09 -18.32
CA SER A 101 25.07 20.74 -18.78
C SER A 101 23.67 20.30 -18.35
N ILE A 102 23.26 20.60 -17.11
CA ILE A 102 21.91 20.29 -16.61
C ILE A 102 20.84 21.09 -17.36
N ALA A 103 21.05 22.39 -17.55
CA ALA A 103 20.11 23.26 -18.27
C ALA A 103 19.93 22.81 -19.73
N ASP A 104 21.00 22.44 -20.42
CA ASP A 104 20.96 21.99 -21.81
C ASP A 104 20.24 20.64 -21.95
N ARG A 105 20.48 19.69 -21.05
CA ARG A 105 19.75 18.40 -21.04
C ARG A 105 18.26 18.60 -20.78
N LEU A 106 17.89 19.56 -19.91
CA LEU A 106 16.49 19.89 -19.66
C LEU A 106 15.82 20.56 -20.86
N ARG A 107 16.54 21.40 -21.62
CA ARG A 107 16.03 21.99 -22.88
C ARG A 107 15.82 20.93 -23.97
N VAL A 108 16.73 19.98 -24.10
CA VAL A 108 16.58 18.85 -25.03
C VAL A 108 15.33 18.05 -24.65
N LEU A 109 15.18 17.70 -23.37
CA LEU A 109 14.00 17.00 -22.86
C LEU A 109 12.70 17.79 -23.11
N GLN A 110 12.71 19.10 -22.88
CA GLN A 110 11.56 19.98 -23.13
C GLN A 110 11.19 20.02 -24.62
N SER A 111 12.18 20.06 -25.52
CA SER A 111 11.98 20.01 -26.97
C SER A 111 11.41 18.67 -27.42
N ASP A 112 11.92 17.56 -26.88
CA ASP A 112 11.45 16.22 -27.23
C ASP A 112 10.01 15.99 -26.76
N ILE A 113 9.68 16.42 -25.54
CA ILE A 113 8.30 16.36 -25.02
C ILE A 113 7.39 17.28 -25.84
N SER A 114 7.84 18.47 -26.23
CA SER A 114 7.04 19.38 -27.07
C SER A 114 6.75 18.78 -28.46
N ARG A 115 7.69 18.02 -29.03
CA ARG A 115 7.48 17.28 -30.28
C ARG A 115 6.48 16.13 -30.10
N LEU A 116 6.62 15.34 -29.04
CA LEU A 116 5.69 14.25 -28.72
C LEU A 116 4.26 14.75 -28.49
N VAL A 117 4.10 15.94 -27.92
CA VAL A 117 2.80 16.60 -27.75
C VAL A 117 2.27 17.13 -29.09
N ALA A 118 3.12 17.70 -29.95
CA ALA A 118 2.73 18.21 -31.26
C ALA A 118 2.36 17.09 -32.26
N ASP A 119 3.01 15.93 -32.14
CA ASP A 119 2.80 14.77 -32.99
C ASP A 119 1.59 13.91 -32.54
N GLY A 120 0.91 14.28 -31.45
CA GLY A 120 -0.25 13.53 -30.93
C GLY A 120 0.09 12.15 -30.35
N ALA A 121 1.37 11.77 -30.30
CA ALA A 121 1.83 10.46 -29.83
C ALA A 121 1.46 10.18 -28.36
N LEU A 122 1.30 11.23 -27.54
CA LEU A 122 0.85 11.09 -26.15
C LEU A 122 -0.65 10.78 -26.02
N ASP A 123 -1.45 11.09 -27.03
CA ASP A 123 -2.86 10.67 -27.10
C ASP A 123 -2.97 9.20 -27.57
N GLU A 124 -2.09 8.73 -28.48
CA GLU A 124 -1.99 7.31 -28.82
C GLU A 124 -1.54 6.45 -27.62
N PHE A 125 -0.57 6.92 -26.82
CA PHE A 125 -0.19 6.25 -25.56
C PHE A 125 -1.33 6.18 -24.53
N LYS A 126 -2.29 7.11 -24.60
CA LYS A 126 -3.47 7.14 -23.73
C LYS A 126 -4.50 6.08 -24.14
N ASP A 127 -4.55 5.74 -25.43
CA ASP A 127 -5.41 4.69 -25.95
C ASP A 127 -4.75 3.30 -25.86
N ASP A 128 -3.42 3.17 -25.92
CA ASP A 128 -2.73 1.91 -25.62
C ASP A 128 -2.83 1.49 -24.14
N CYS A 129 -2.93 2.45 -23.21
CA CYS A 129 -3.29 2.15 -21.81
C CYS A 129 -4.76 1.77 -21.61
N LYS A 130 -5.65 2.09 -22.56
CA LYS A 130 -7.04 1.59 -22.56
C LYS A 130 -7.16 0.24 -23.26
N ALA A 131 -6.28 -0.09 -24.21
CA ALA A 131 -6.37 -1.33 -24.99
C ALA A 131 -6.20 -2.63 -24.18
N VAL A 132 -5.81 -2.56 -22.89
CA VAL A 132 -5.76 -3.72 -21.98
C VAL A 132 -7.02 -3.85 -21.09
N THR A 133 -8.03 -2.98 -21.25
CA THR A 133 -9.37 -3.29 -20.72
C THR A 133 -10.04 -4.30 -21.64
N LEU A 134 -9.91 -5.58 -21.28
CA LEU A 134 -10.72 -6.66 -21.82
C LEU A 134 -12.21 -6.27 -21.66
N ASP A 135 -12.91 -6.25 -22.81
CA ASP A 135 -14.37 -6.17 -23.01
C ASP A 135 -15.18 -5.26 -22.07
N ASP A 136 -15.45 -4.04 -22.55
CA ASP A 136 -16.50 -3.14 -22.06
C ASP A 136 -17.83 -3.35 -22.80
N ASP A 137 -18.12 -4.57 -23.27
CA ASP A 137 -19.39 -4.89 -23.92
C ASP A 137 -20.25 -5.81 -23.01
N LEU A 138 -21.38 -5.23 -22.57
CA LEU A 138 -22.48 -5.81 -21.79
C LEU A 138 -22.27 -6.01 -20.27
N ARG A 139 -22.23 -4.90 -19.54
CA ARG A 139 -23.22 -4.71 -18.45
C ARG A 139 -23.77 -3.28 -18.54
N ASP A 140 -25.03 -3.17 -18.92
CA ASP A 140 -25.83 -1.98 -18.71
C ASP A 140 -25.52 -1.40 -17.33
N VAL A 141 -25.13 -0.13 -17.31
CA VAL A 141 -25.02 0.69 -16.11
C VAL A 141 -26.43 0.82 -15.53
N VAL A 142 -26.86 -0.19 -14.79
CA VAL A 142 -27.99 -0.06 -13.87
C VAL A 142 -27.46 0.76 -12.71
N SER A 143 -27.61 2.08 -12.79
CA SER A 143 -27.58 2.94 -11.62
C SER A 143 -28.68 2.44 -10.69
N LEU A 144 -28.31 1.58 -9.74
CA LEU A 144 -29.23 1.06 -8.73
C LEU A 144 -29.64 2.25 -7.85
N PRO A 145 -30.95 2.48 -7.62
CA PRO A 145 -31.41 3.50 -6.67
C PRO A 145 -30.77 3.27 -5.29
N GLU A 146 -30.37 4.34 -4.60
CA GLU A 146 -29.83 4.32 -3.22
C GLU A 146 -30.72 3.53 -2.24
N ASP A 147 -31.99 3.40 -2.58
CA ASP A 147 -33.04 2.64 -1.95
C ASP A 147 -32.69 1.15 -1.77
N GLN A 148 -31.87 0.57 -2.67
CA GLN A 148 -31.58 -0.87 -2.74
C GLN A 148 -30.25 -1.29 -2.11
N LEU A 149 -29.41 -0.35 -1.65
CA LEU A 149 -28.13 -0.65 -0.98
C LEU A 149 -28.34 -1.02 0.50
N LEU A 150 -29.20 -2.00 0.77
CA LEU A 150 -29.62 -2.39 2.12
C LEU A 150 -28.43 -2.82 2.97
N PHE A 151 -27.50 -3.60 2.41
CA PHE A 151 -26.34 -4.06 3.16
C PHE A 151 -25.37 -2.92 3.51
N TYR A 152 -25.18 -1.95 2.59
CA TYR A 152 -24.42 -0.73 2.91
C TYR A 152 -25.08 0.09 4.02
N LYS A 153 -26.42 0.18 4.06
CA LYS A 153 -27.14 0.86 5.16
C LYS A 153 -26.92 0.19 6.52
N ASP A 154 -26.82 -1.14 6.54
CA ASP A 154 -26.45 -1.88 7.75
C ASP A 154 -25.01 -1.56 8.18
N GLY A 155 -24.07 -1.52 7.23
CA GLY A 155 -22.70 -1.07 7.47
C GLY A 155 -22.61 0.36 8.00
N LEU A 156 -23.40 1.29 7.43
CA LEU A 156 -23.50 2.67 7.91
C LEU A 156 -24.01 2.74 9.35
N ARG A 157 -24.98 1.90 9.71
CA ARG A 157 -25.48 1.83 11.09
C ARG A 157 -24.39 1.34 12.04
N ALA A 158 -23.70 0.25 11.70
CA ALA A 158 -22.60 -0.28 12.51
C ALA A 158 -21.47 0.75 12.68
N ALA A 159 -21.09 1.43 11.60
CA ALA A 159 -20.08 2.49 11.63
C ALA A 159 -20.52 3.69 12.47
N SER A 160 -21.77 4.13 12.33
CA SER A 160 -22.33 5.25 13.13
C SER A 160 -22.41 4.92 14.62
N ASN A 161 -22.59 3.64 14.97
CA ASN A 161 -22.56 3.16 16.35
C ASN A 161 -21.13 3.05 16.92
N GLY A 162 -20.10 3.27 16.11
CA GLY A 162 -18.71 3.07 16.51
C GLY A 162 -18.30 1.60 16.64
N GLU A 163 -19.02 0.68 15.97
CA GLU A 163 -18.74 -0.77 16.03
C GLU A 163 -17.62 -1.20 15.08
N VAL A 164 -17.16 -0.30 14.21
CA VAL A 164 -16.18 -0.60 13.16
C VAL A 164 -14.84 0.05 13.48
N GLU A 165 -13.96 -0.72 14.11
CA GLU A 165 -12.58 -0.31 14.30
C GLU A 165 -11.69 -0.81 13.15
N TYR A 166 -10.65 -0.05 12.82
CA TYR A 166 -9.65 -0.40 11.82
C TYR A 166 -8.28 0.13 12.24
N ARG A 167 -7.23 -0.52 11.75
CA ARG A 167 -5.84 -0.18 12.08
C ARG A 167 -5.39 1.14 11.47
N LYS A 168 -5.74 1.36 10.21
CA LYS A 168 -5.38 2.55 9.43
C LYS A 168 -6.58 3.00 8.59
N MET A 169 -6.81 4.31 8.52
CA MET A 169 -7.81 4.88 7.63
C MET A 169 -7.28 4.80 6.19
N ARG A 170 -7.91 3.96 5.36
CA ARG A 170 -7.52 3.71 3.95
C ARG A 170 -8.46 4.40 2.94
N GLY A 171 -9.20 5.40 3.37
CA GLY A 171 -10.20 6.10 2.56
C GLY A 171 -9.67 6.63 1.23
N ASP A 172 -8.45 7.19 1.20
CA ASP A 172 -7.86 7.72 -0.03
C ASP A 172 -7.64 6.65 -1.11
N ILE A 173 -7.05 5.50 -0.73
CA ILE A 173 -6.81 4.40 -1.68
C ILE A 173 -8.11 3.66 -2.03
N CYS A 174 -9.08 3.63 -1.11
CA CYS A 174 -10.39 3.02 -1.32
C CYS A 174 -11.39 3.95 -2.01
N GLN A 175 -10.98 5.20 -2.34
CA GLN A 175 -11.83 6.23 -2.92
C GLN A 175 -13.15 6.44 -2.16
N CYS A 176 -13.09 6.43 -0.83
CA CYS A 176 -14.23 6.65 0.04
C CYS A 176 -14.47 8.14 0.25
N GLU A 177 -15.73 8.55 0.36
CA GLU A 177 -16.10 9.96 0.46
C GLU A 177 -15.84 10.54 1.85
N SER A 178 -15.86 9.68 2.87
CA SER A 178 -15.63 10.05 4.27
C SER A 178 -15.11 8.87 5.07
N GLU A 179 -14.65 9.15 6.29
CA GLU A 179 -14.27 8.13 7.26
C GLU A 179 -15.43 7.19 7.61
N LEU A 180 -16.65 7.74 7.72
CA LEU A 180 -17.86 6.96 7.96
C LEU A 180 -18.18 6.03 6.78
N ASP A 181 -18.04 6.53 5.54
CA ASP A 181 -18.24 5.74 4.33
C ASP A 181 -17.23 4.58 4.24
N PHE A 182 -15.96 4.86 4.52
CA PHE A 182 -14.91 3.84 4.58
C PHE A 182 -15.25 2.75 5.62
N ALA A 183 -15.58 3.14 6.84
CA ALA A 183 -15.94 2.21 7.92
C ALA A 183 -17.17 1.37 7.54
N ALA A 184 -18.20 1.97 6.95
CA ALA A 184 -19.40 1.26 6.53
C ALA A 184 -19.11 0.20 5.46
N LYS A 185 -18.36 0.56 4.41
CA LYS A 185 -17.97 -0.38 3.34
C LYS A 185 -17.05 -1.47 3.88
N LEU A 186 -16.11 -1.12 4.75
CA LEU A 186 -15.21 -2.08 5.39
C LEU A 186 -15.98 -3.14 6.19
N TRP A 187 -16.98 -2.74 6.97
CA TRP A 187 -17.82 -3.68 7.71
C TRP A 187 -18.51 -4.68 6.77
N CYS A 188 -19.09 -4.20 5.67
CA CYS A 188 -19.72 -5.04 4.66
C CYS A 188 -18.71 -6.01 4.02
N LEU A 189 -17.53 -5.51 3.67
CA LEU A 189 -16.48 -6.30 3.01
C LEU A 189 -15.90 -7.38 3.92
N ARG A 190 -15.73 -7.12 5.22
CA ARG A 190 -15.31 -8.15 6.20
C ARG A 190 -16.28 -9.33 6.20
N GLN A 191 -17.58 -9.06 6.19
CA GLN A 191 -18.60 -10.10 6.13
C GLN A 191 -18.60 -10.84 4.79
N ALA A 192 -18.47 -10.12 3.67
CA ALA A 192 -18.37 -10.73 2.34
C ALA A 192 -17.15 -11.65 2.22
N PHE A 193 -15.97 -11.23 2.71
CA PHE A 193 -14.78 -12.07 2.74
C PHE A 193 -14.95 -13.31 3.63
N ALA A 194 -15.63 -13.17 4.76
CA ALA A 194 -15.95 -14.31 5.62
C ALA A 194 -16.82 -15.35 4.88
N VAL A 195 -17.82 -14.91 4.12
CA VAL A 195 -18.63 -15.80 3.27
C VAL A 195 -17.78 -16.46 2.19
N CYS A 196 -16.96 -15.69 1.47
CA CYS A 196 -16.08 -16.20 0.42
C CYS A 196 -15.11 -17.27 0.92
N LEU A 197 -14.48 -17.02 2.07
CA LEU A 197 -13.41 -17.86 2.57
C LEU A 197 -13.91 -18.96 3.52
N ASN A 198 -15.21 -19.05 3.75
CA ASN A 198 -15.80 -20.23 4.38
C ASN A 198 -15.60 -21.48 3.50
N ASP A 199 -15.54 -21.33 2.17
CA ASP A 199 -15.25 -22.40 1.22
C ASP A 199 -13.77 -22.84 1.24
N ASP A 200 -13.52 -24.11 1.53
CA ASP A 200 -12.21 -24.77 1.51
C ASP A 200 -11.52 -24.63 0.14
N HIS A 201 -12.27 -24.76 -0.96
CA HIS A 201 -11.74 -24.71 -2.32
C HIS A 201 -11.20 -23.32 -2.64
N ARG A 202 -11.97 -22.28 -2.30
CA ARG A 202 -11.57 -20.86 -2.48
C ARG A 202 -10.30 -20.54 -1.70
N ARG A 203 -10.19 -21.02 -0.46
CA ARG A 203 -8.95 -20.84 0.34
C ARG A 203 -7.75 -21.55 -0.25
N MET A 204 -7.91 -22.80 -0.69
CA MET A 204 -6.84 -23.56 -1.33
C MET A 204 -6.37 -22.89 -2.62
N TRP A 205 -7.32 -22.45 -3.44
CA TRP A 205 -7.04 -21.72 -4.67
C TRP A 205 -6.24 -20.43 -4.38
N LEU A 206 -6.67 -19.65 -3.38
CA LEU A 206 -6.02 -18.39 -3.03
C LEU A 206 -4.59 -18.60 -2.50
N ALA A 207 -4.39 -19.58 -1.62
CA ALA A 207 -3.06 -19.94 -1.13
C ALA A 207 -2.14 -20.38 -2.28
N LYS A 208 -2.64 -21.20 -3.20
CA LYS A 208 -1.90 -21.64 -4.39
C LYS A 208 -1.58 -20.47 -5.32
N ALA A 209 -2.54 -19.57 -5.56
CA ALA A 209 -2.36 -18.41 -6.40
C ALA A 209 -1.25 -17.49 -5.85
N GLY A 210 -1.32 -17.13 -4.56
CA GLY A 210 -0.28 -16.32 -3.92
C GLY A 210 1.10 -16.98 -3.97
N ARG A 211 1.16 -18.30 -3.71
CA ARG A 211 2.39 -19.09 -3.80
C ARG A 211 2.99 -19.09 -5.21
N THR A 212 2.16 -19.26 -6.24
CA THR A 212 2.62 -19.25 -7.63
C THR A 212 3.07 -17.86 -8.05
N LEU A 213 2.26 -16.83 -7.80
CA LEU A 213 2.56 -15.44 -8.18
C LEU A 213 3.90 -14.95 -7.64
N LEU A 214 4.14 -15.09 -6.33
CA LEU A 214 5.39 -14.66 -5.73
C LEU A 214 6.58 -15.52 -6.16
N GLY A 215 6.37 -16.83 -6.37
CA GLY A 215 7.39 -17.72 -6.89
C GLY A 215 7.81 -17.37 -8.32
N ASP A 216 6.86 -16.96 -9.16
CA ASP A 216 7.15 -16.55 -10.53
C ASP A 216 7.83 -15.18 -10.60
N ILE A 217 7.47 -14.23 -9.73
CA ILE A 217 8.20 -12.96 -9.57
C ILE A 217 9.68 -13.22 -9.20
N LEU A 218 9.95 -14.18 -8.32
CA LEU A 218 11.32 -14.56 -7.95
C LEU A 218 12.10 -15.13 -9.14
N ARG A 219 11.47 -16.03 -9.92
CA ARG A 219 12.09 -16.59 -11.14
C ARG A 219 12.40 -15.53 -12.18
N HIS A 220 11.48 -14.60 -12.40
CA HIS A 220 11.68 -13.46 -13.29
C HIS A 220 12.86 -12.59 -12.83
N SER A 221 13.04 -12.48 -11.51
CA SER A 221 14.18 -11.79 -10.87
C SER A 221 15.48 -12.61 -10.86
N LYS A 222 15.55 -13.74 -11.59
CA LYS A 222 16.67 -14.69 -11.63
C LYS A 222 17.04 -15.28 -10.27
N GLN A 223 16.07 -15.43 -9.36
CA GLN A 223 16.28 -16.01 -8.04
C GLN A 223 15.65 -17.40 -7.95
N ASP A 224 16.24 -18.25 -7.12
CA ASP A 224 15.67 -19.56 -6.80
C ASP A 224 14.53 -19.41 -5.77
N PRO A 225 13.28 -19.79 -6.11
CA PRO A 225 12.14 -19.69 -5.20
C PRO A 225 12.09 -20.80 -4.14
N ALA A 226 13.04 -21.74 -4.10
CA ALA A 226 12.98 -22.89 -3.18
C ALA A 226 12.81 -22.48 -1.70
N GLN A 227 13.61 -21.51 -1.22
CA GLN A 227 13.51 -21.04 0.16
C GLN A 227 12.18 -20.34 0.44
N PHE A 228 11.66 -19.59 -0.53
CA PHE A 228 10.34 -18.98 -0.42
C PHE A 228 9.25 -20.03 -0.29
N TYR A 229 9.29 -21.09 -1.11
CA TYR A 229 8.30 -22.17 -1.05
C TYR A 229 8.29 -22.86 0.30
N ILE A 230 9.46 -23.17 0.87
CA ILE A 230 9.56 -23.77 2.22
C ILE A 230 8.94 -22.83 3.27
N ALA A 231 9.28 -21.54 3.23
CA ALA A 231 8.76 -20.56 4.18
C ALA A 231 7.24 -20.35 4.04
N PHE A 232 6.74 -20.29 2.81
CA PHE A 232 5.32 -20.09 2.51
C PHE A 232 4.49 -21.32 2.92
N ASP A 233 4.95 -22.53 2.58
CA ASP A 233 4.26 -23.76 2.94
C ASP A 233 4.20 -23.93 4.46
N ALA A 234 5.28 -23.58 5.18
CA ALA A 234 5.29 -23.55 6.64
C ALA A 234 4.30 -22.53 7.23
N LEU A 235 4.11 -21.37 6.59
CA LEU A 235 3.08 -20.40 6.97
C LEU A 235 1.66 -20.94 6.72
N ILE A 236 1.43 -21.63 5.60
CA ILE A 236 0.13 -22.26 5.33
C ILE A 236 -0.16 -23.38 6.34
N ASP A 237 0.84 -24.18 6.70
CA ASP A 237 0.71 -25.22 7.70
C ASP A 237 0.48 -24.66 9.11
N PHE A 238 1.03 -23.48 9.44
CA PHE A 238 0.73 -22.77 10.67
C PHE A 238 -0.77 -22.48 10.83
N PHE A 239 -1.46 -22.11 9.75
CA PHE A 239 -2.92 -21.86 9.77
C PHE A 239 -3.76 -23.13 9.94
N ARG A 240 -3.21 -24.32 9.67
CA ARG A 240 -3.93 -25.60 9.84
C ARG A 240 -4.11 -25.99 11.30
N VAL A 241 -3.33 -25.39 12.20
CA VAL A 241 -3.31 -25.72 13.62
C VAL A 241 -4.17 -24.72 14.39
N GLU A 242 -5.37 -25.13 14.80
CA GLU A 242 -6.33 -24.23 15.50
C GLU A 242 -5.77 -23.60 16.78
N SER A 243 -4.86 -24.29 17.49
CA SER A 243 -4.24 -23.75 18.70
C SER A 243 -3.38 -22.51 18.45
N ASN A 244 -2.93 -22.30 17.21
CA ASN A 244 -2.10 -21.16 16.84
C ASN A 244 -2.91 -19.87 16.65
N ILE A 245 -4.23 -19.98 16.48
CA ILE A 245 -5.10 -18.83 16.17
C ILE A 245 -5.12 -17.83 17.33
N SER A 246 -5.26 -18.27 18.57
CA SER A 246 -5.29 -17.36 19.73
C SER A 246 -3.97 -16.61 19.91
N GLN A 247 -2.84 -17.26 19.61
CA GLN A 247 -1.54 -16.61 19.60
C GLN A 247 -1.44 -15.57 18.48
N MET A 248 -1.88 -15.92 17.27
CA MET A 248 -1.89 -15.02 16.12
C MET A 248 -2.72 -13.75 16.42
N GLU A 249 -3.90 -13.90 17.02
CA GLU A 249 -4.76 -12.79 17.44
C GLU A 249 -4.05 -11.87 18.46
N GLU A 250 -3.32 -12.44 19.43
CA GLU A 250 -2.51 -11.64 20.39
C GLU A 250 -1.39 -10.86 19.66
N GLU A 251 -0.68 -11.50 18.74
CA GLU A 251 0.42 -10.87 17.99
C GLU A 251 -0.04 -9.75 17.06
N LEU A 252 -1.22 -9.92 16.47
CA LEU A 252 -1.84 -8.97 15.54
C LEU A 252 -2.50 -7.80 16.26
N SER A 253 -3.22 -8.05 17.37
CA SER A 253 -3.77 -7.00 18.22
C SER A 253 -2.68 -6.09 18.79
N GLY A 254 -1.53 -6.65 19.18
CA GLY A 254 -0.34 -5.87 19.57
C GLY A 254 0.23 -4.97 18.47
N ARG A 255 -0.20 -5.14 17.21
CA ARG A 255 0.14 -4.32 16.04
C ARG A 255 -1.02 -3.44 15.55
N GLY A 256 -2.11 -3.39 16.32
CA GLY A 256 -3.31 -2.61 16.02
C GLY A 256 -4.26 -3.26 15.02
N VAL A 257 -4.06 -4.53 14.67
CA VAL A 257 -4.99 -5.27 13.82
C VAL A 257 -6.17 -5.72 14.68
N VAL A 258 -7.35 -5.23 14.34
CA VAL A 258 -8.58 -5.42 15.15
C VAL A 258 -9.21 -6.78 14.88
N GLU A 259 -9.35 -7.15 13.62
CA GLU A 259 -9.95 -8.41 13.20
C GLU A 259 -8.93 -9.25 12.41
N CYS A 260 -8.94 -10.57 12.57
CA CYS A 260 -8.05 -11.48 11.84
C CYS A 260 -8.65 -11.96 10.51
N GLY A 261 -9.28 -11.03 9.77
CA GLY A 261 -9.91 -11.29 8.47
C GLY A 261 -8.94 -11.15 7.29
N PHE A 262 -9.41 -11.51 6.10
CA PHE A 262 -8.62 -11.39 4.88
C PHE A 262 -8.25 -9.94 4.56
N TRP A 263 -9.20 -9.01 4.72
CA TRP A 263 -8.92 -7.59 4.58
C TRP A 263 -7.84 -7.14 5.54
N ASP A 264 -8.08 -7.32 6.85
CA ASP A 264 -7.23 -6.78 7.89
C ASP A 264 -5.81 -7.34 7.89
N VAL A 265 -5.67 -8.65 7.65
CA VAL A 265 -4.36 -9.31 7.69
C VAL A 265 -3.67 -9.27 6.33
N VAL A 266 -4.34 -9.74 5.26
CA VAL A 266 -3.67 -9.93 3.96
C VAL A 266 -3.62 -8.63 3.19
N LEU A 267 -4.75 -7.92 3.04
CA LEU A 267 -4.78 -6.70 2.25
C LEU A 267 -4.13 -5.54 3.01
N ASP A 268 -4.63 -5.18 4.19
CA ASP A 268 -4.14 -4.02 4.94
C ASP A 268 -2.77 -4.25 5.58
N PHE A 269 -2.66 -5.24 6.48
CA PHE A 269 -1.44 -5.45 7.27
C PHE A 269 -0.24 -5.96 6.47
N ILE A 270 -0.45 -6.81 5.45
CA ILE A 270 0.65 -7.37 4.65
C ILE A 270 0.86 -6.58 3.37
N LEU A 271 -0.12 -6.54 2.46
CA LEU A 271 0.11 -6.03 1.10
C LEU A 271 0.18 -4.50 1.03
N LEU A 272 -0.84 -3.80 1.53
CA LEU A 272 -0.90 -2.34 1.48
C LEU A 272 0.21 -1.69 2.32
N ASP A 273 0.48 -2.23 3.52
CA ASP A 273 1.63 -1.81 4.32
C ASP A 273 2.96 -2.02 3.59
N SER A 274 3.16 -3.16 2.92
CA SER A 274 4.37 -3.39 2.13
C SER A 274 4.51 -2.37 1.00
N PHE A 275 3.41 -1.98 0.34
CA PHE A 275 3.46 -0.96 -0.70
C PHE A 275 3.78 0.44 -0.18
N ASP A 276 3.36 0.78 1.03
CA ASP A 276 3.72 2.06 1.68
C ASP A 276 5.18 2.06 2.13
N ASP A 277 5.66 0.96 2.70
CA ASP A 277 7.07 0.78 3.06
C ASP A 277 7.99 0.96 1.83
N ILE A 278 7.55 0.49 0.66
CA ILE A 278 8.30 0.64 -0.60
C ILE A 278 8.29 2.07 -1.13
N LYS A 279 7.26 2.88 -0.87
CA LYS A 279 7.24 4.31 -1.25
C LYS A 279 8.27 5.13 -0.45
N SER A 280 8.63 4.67 0.74
CA SER A 280 9.52 5.36 1.67
C SER A 280 10.66 4.46 2.18
N PRO A 281 11.50 3.92 1.28
CA PRO A 281 12.50 2.94 1.64
C PRO A 281 13.58 3.55 2.55
N PRO A 282 14.22 2.76 3.44
CA PRO A 282 15.38 3.20 4.20
C PRO A 282 16.51 3.71 3.29
N SER A 283 17.24 4.73 3.74
CA SER A 283 18.33 5.34 2.95
C SER A 283 19.35 4.31 2.43
N ALA A 284 19.67 3.28 3.23
CA ALA A 284 20.58 2.21 2.84
C ALA A 284 20.04 1.34 1.69
N VAL A 285 18.73 1.14 1.60
CA VAL A 285 18.09 0.44 0.47
C VAL A 285 18.13 1.34 -0.75
N TYR A 286 17.71 2.60 -0.61
CA TYR A 286 17.64 3.56 -1.70
C TYR A 286 19.00 3.80 -2.38
N SER A 287 20.07 3.94 -1.59
CA SER A 287 21.42 4.19 -2.10
C SER A 287 21.96 3.03 -2.93
N VAL A 288 21.59 1.79 -2.60
CA VAL A 288 22.01 0.59 -3.35
C VAL A 288 21.18 0.43 -4.62
N THR A 289 19.86 0.57 -4.53
CA THR A 289 18.96 0.33 -5.68
C THR A 289 19.20 1.33 -6.81
N LYS A 290 19.46 2.60 -6.49
CA LYS A 290 19.71 3.67 -7.45
C LYS A 290 21.16 3.80 -7.92
N ASN A 291 22.08 2.99 -7.43
CA ASN A 291 23.47 3.04 -7.85
C ASN A 291 23.66 2.34 -9.21
N TYR A 292 24.00 3.09 -10.26
CA TYR A 292 24.22 2.55 -11.61
C TYR A 292 25.57 1.82 -11.78
N PHE A 293 26.51 2.00 -10.85
CA PHE A 293 27.81 1.32 -10.88
C PHE A 293 27.75 -0.10 -10.31
N LEU A 294 26.72 -0.43 -9.52
CA LEU A 294 26.54 -1.77 -8.97
C LEU A 294 25.85 -2.69 -9.99
N SER A 295 26.42 -3.87 -10.20
CA SER A 295 25.75 -4.92 -10.97
C SER A 295 24.46 -5.37 -10.27
N ASN A 296 23.48 -5.89 -11.02
CA ASN A 296 22.22 -6.38 -10.44
C ASN A 296 22.44 -7.48 -9.39
N SER A 297 23.44 -8.35 -9.58
CA SER A 297 23.81 -9.37 -8.59
C SER A 297 24.36 -8.74 -7.29
N MET A 298 25.21 -7.70 -7.40
CA MET A 298 25.74 -6.99 -6.24
C MET A 298 24.65 -6.22 -5.49
N LYS A 299 23.71 -5.60 -6.23
CA LYS A 299 22.51 -4.98 -5.64
C LYS A 299 21.70 -6.02 -4.88
N TYR A 300 21.42 -7.17 -5.48
CA TYR A 300 20.64 -8.23 -4.85
C TYR A 300 21.29 -8.72 -3.54
N SER A 301 22.58 -9.04 -3.58
CA SER A 301 23.32 -9.48 -2.38
C SER A 301 23.31 -8.44 -1.26
N THR A 302 23.52 -7.17 -1.62
CA THR A 302 23.54 -6.07 -0.64
C THR A 302 22.16 -5.82 -0.05
N ILE A 303 21.12 -5.75 -0.88
CA ILE A 303 19.73 -5.59 -0.43
C ILE A 303 19.29 -6.76 0.45
N SER A 304 19.64 -8.00 0.06
CA SER A 304 19.36 -9.20 0.85
C SER A 304 19.98 -9.11 2.23
N THR A 305 21.24 -8.66 2.32
CA THR A 305 21.96 -8.48 3.59
C THR A 305 21.30 -7.40 4.47
N ILE A 306 20.89 -6.28 3.87
CA ILE A 306 20.21 -5.18 4.57
C ILE A 306 18.87 -5.67 5.14
N ILE A 307 18.04 -6.30 4.31
CA ILE A 307 16.73 -6.82 4.71
C ILE A 307 16.87 -7.90 5.78
N TRP A 308 17.81 -8.83 5.60
CA TRP A 308 18.12 -9.85 6.60
C TRP A 308 18.48 -9.23 7.95
N SER A 309 19.36 -8.22 7.96
CA SER A 309 19.76 -7.54 9.19
C SER A 309 18.57 -6.86 9.88
N MET A 310 17.68 -6.23 9.11
CA MET A 310 16.46 -5.61 9.63
C MET A 310 15.51 -6.64 10.22
N LEU A 311 15.26 -7.74 9.50
CA LEU A 311 14.37 -8.81 9.96
C LEU A 311 14.93 -9.55 11.17
N LYS A 312 16.24 -9.78 11.20
CA LYS A 312 16.92 -10.36 12.37
C LYS A 312 16.74 -9.49 13.61
N ALA A 313 16.90 -8.18 13.50
CA ALA A 313 16.65 -7.25 14.60
C ALA A 313 15.17 -7.23 15.04
N LYS A 314 14.22 -7.35 14.09
CA LYS A 314 12.79 -7.45 14.41
C LYS A 314 12.45 -8.79 15.11
N ARG A 315 13.02 -9.91 14.66
CA ARG A 315 12.83 -11.24 15.28
C ARG A 315 13.26 -11.28 16.74
N GLN A 316 14.38 -10.65 17.08
CA GLN A 316 14.87 -10.58 18.47
C GLN A 316 13.88 -9.91 19.44
N ARG A 317 12.92 -9.13 18.93
CA ARG A 317 11.91 -8.43 19.72
C ARG A 317 10.57 -9.17 19.76
N LEU A 318 10.44 -10.30 19.07
CA LEU A 318 9.23 -11.10 19.10
C LEU A 318 9.10 -11.82 20.44
N LYS A 319 7.89 -11.75 21.01
CA LYS A 319 7.51 -12.50 22.22
C LYS A 319 7.60 -14.00 21.95
N ASP A 320 7.18 -14.44 20.76
CA ASP A 320 7.31 -15.82 20.29
C ASP A 320 8.12 -15.88 18.99
N GLN A 321 9.12 -16.76 18.98
CA GLN A 321 10.01 -17.00 17.84
C GLN A 321 9.42 -17.96 16.79
N HIS A 322 8.31 -18.63 17.12
CA HIS A 322 7.59 -19.57 16.25
C HIS A 322 6.15 -19.13 15.96
N GLY A 323 5.83 -17.88 16.30
CA GLY A 323 4.51 -17.31 16.08
C GLY A 323 4.24 -16.86 14.65
N PHE A 324 3.02 -16.36 14.44
CA PHE A 324 2.54 -15.90 13.12
C PHE A 324 3.50 -14.90 12.48
N ILE A 325 3.94 -13.90 13.24
CA ILE A 325 4.82 -12.86 12.72
C ILE A 325 6.21 -13.40 12.36
N ALA A 326 6.70 -14.42 13.08
CA ALA A 326 7.96 -15.07 12.73
C ALA A 326 7.86 -15.78 11.36
N HIS A 327 6.75 -16.47 11.09
CA HIS A 327 6.47 -17.06 9.78
C HIS A 327 6.37 -16.01 8.67
N ILE A 328 5.70 -14.87 8.92
CA ILE A 328 5.67 -13.74 7.98
C ILE A 328 7.09 -13.24 7.69
N TYR A 329 7.94 -13.07 8.70
CA TYR A 329 9.33 -12.64 8.48
C TYR A 329 10.15 -13.65 7.68
N ASN A 330 9.90 -14.96 7.81
CA ASN A 330 10.56 -15.96 6.97
C ASN A 330 10.16 -15.83 5.50
N VAL A 331 8.88 -15.60 5.23
CA VAL A 331 8.40 -15.34 3.87
C VAL A 331 8.97 -14.03 3.33
N SER A 332 8.93 -12.94 4.11
CA SER A 332 9.47 -11.63 3.72
C SER A 332 10.97 -11.70 3.44
N GLU A 333 11.77 -12.43 4.24
CA GLU A 333 13.20 -12.56 4.01
C GLU A 333 13.52 -13.18 2.64
N ALA A 334 12.71 -14.16 2.20
CA ALA A 334 12.91 -14.83 0.93
C ALA A 334 12.45 -13.99 -0.28
N VAL A 335 11.40 -13.17 -0.13
CA VAL A 335 10.77 -12.50 -1.27
C VAL A 335 11.09 -11.00 -1.37
N SER A 336 11.22 -10.31 -0.23
CA SER A 336 11.39 -8.87 -0.19
C SER A 336 12.64 -8.35 -0.93
N PRO A 337 13.80 -9.04 -0.99
CA PRO A 337 14.93 -8.55 -1.77
C PRO A 337 14.63 -8.41 -3.27
N ALA A 338 13.99 -9.42 -3.86
CA ALA A 338 13.58 -9.40 -5.26
C ALA A 338 12.50 -8.34 -5.49
N ILE A 339 11.48 -8.28 -4.64
CA ILE A 339 10.41 -7.28 -4.74
C ILE A 339 10.97 -5.85 -4.63
N THR A 340 11.86 -5.60 -3.67
CA THR A 340 12.49 -4.29 -3.46
C THR A 340 13.26 -3.84 -4.69
N LEU A 341 14.00 -4.77 -5.31
CA LEU A 341 14.72 -4.48 -6.55
C LEU A 341 13.81 -4.39 -7.77
N GLY A 342 12.69 -5.10 -7.80
CA GLY A 342 11.66 -4.89 -8.80
C GLY A 342 11.15 -3.47 -8.73
N PHE A 343 10.63 -3.02 -7.59
CA PHE A 343 10.07 -1.68 -7.47
C PHE A 343 11.08 -0.54 -7.58
N LEU A 344 12.29 -0.69 -7.03
CA LEU A 344 13.22 0.42 -6.86
C LEU A 344 14.50 0.31 -7.69
N GLY A 345 14.78 -0.88 -8.23
CA GLY A 345 16.00 -1.17 -8.96
C GLY A 345 16.05 -0.53 -10.34
N THR A 346 16.96 -1.04 -11.15
CA THR A 346 17.28 -0.50 -12.48
C THR A 346 16.91 -1.45 -13.61
N ASP A 347 16.32 -2.61 -13.33
CA ASP A 347 15.79 -3.52 -14.36
C ASP A 347 14.35 -3.10 -14.70
N PRO A 348 14.11 -2.48 -15.87
CA PRO A 348 12.80 -1.96 -16.22
C PRO A 348 11.74 -3.05 -16.34
N ARG A 349 12.10 -4.25 -16.81
CA ARG A 349 11.16 -5.35 -17.03
C ARG A 349 10.59 -5.88 -15.71
N ILE A 350 11.47 -6.13 -14.74
CA ILE A 350 11.02 -6.55 -13.40
C ILE A 350 10.29 -5.42 -12.68
N GLY A 351 10.69 -4.17 -12.94
CA GLY A 351 10.00 -2.99 -12.46
C GLY A 351 8.57 -2.89 -12.96
N GLU A 352 8.34 -3.02 -14.26
CA GLU A 352 7.01 -3.03 -14.87
C GLU A 352 6.15 -4.17 -14.32
N LEU A 353 6.73 -5.36 -14.15
CA LEU A 353 6.02 -6.51 -13.63
C LEU A 353 5.57 -6.31 -12.16
N CYS A 354 6.48 -5.84 -11.30
CA CYS A 354 6.15 -5.52 -9.91
C CYS A 354 5.15 -4.37 -9.80
N GLN A 355 5.28 -3.35 -10.66
CA GLN A 355 4.36 -2.23 -10.71
C GLN A 355 2.97 -2.67 -11.16
N TYR A 356 2.86 -3.53 -12.17
CA TYR A 356 1.59 -4.12 -12.59
C TYR A 356 0.96 -4.97 -11.48
N PHE A 357 1.75 -5.79 -10.78
CA PHE A 357 1.24 -6.56 -9.63
C PHE A 357 0.63 -5.63 -8.56
N LYS A 358 1.35 -4.56 -8.19
CA LYS A 358 0.84 -3.55 -7.24
C LYS A 358 -0.43 -2.86 -7.75
N GLU A 359 -0.47 -2.51 -9.04
CA GLU A 359 -1.65 -1.90 -9.67
C GLU A 359 -2.85 -2.84 -9.61
N GLN A 360 -2.69 -4.13 -9.91
CA GLN A 360 -3.78 -5.09 -9.85
C GLN A 360 -4.33 -5.24 -8.42
N ILE A 361 -3.48 -5.28 -7.39
CA ILE A 361 -3.93 -5.29 -5.99
C ILE A 361 -4.60 -3.97 -5.59
N THR A 362 -4.03 -2.84 -5.99
CA THR A 362 -4.60 -1.52 -5.65
C THR A 362 -5.95 -1.33 -6.31
N GLN A 363 -6.08 -1.72 -7.57
CA GLN A 363 -7.32 -1.63 -8.33
C GLN A 363 -8.37 -2.65 -7.84
N PHE A 364 -7.94 -3.82 -7.35
CA PHE A 364 -8.84 -4.72 -6.63
C PHE A 364 -9.48 -4.02 -5.43
N VAL A 365 -8.67 -3.33 -4.61
CA VAL A 365 -9.16 -2.57 -3.45
C VAL A 365 -10.11 -1.45 -3.88
N VAL A 366 -9.78 -0.70 -4.93
CA VAL A 366 -10.66 0.36 -5.45
C VAL A 366 -12.01 -0.22 -5.90
N ASP A 367 -12.01 -1.31 -6.67
CA ASP A 367 -13.23 -1.89 -7.22
C ASP A 367 -14.18 -2.42 -6.15
N ILE A 368 -13.66 -3.13 -5.15
CA ILE A 368 -14.52 -3.72 -4.11
C ILE A 368 -15.15 -2.65 -3.19
N PHE A 369 -14.57 -1.45 -3.11
CA PHE A 369 -15.18 -0.32 -2.40
C PHE A 369 -16.14 0.51 -3.27
N ASN A 370 -16.19 0.26 -4.58
CA ASN A 370 -16.98 1.04 -5.52
C ASN A 370 -18.39 0.44 -5.71
N PRO A 371 -19.46 1.12 -5.26
CA PRO A 371 -20.84 0.62 -5.40
C PRO A 371 -21.32 0.48 -6.85
N LYS A 372 -20.61 1.06 -7.82
CA LYS A 372 -20.88 0.88 -9.26
C LYS A 372 -20.27 -0.41 -9.81
N ARG A 373 -19.30 -1.00 -9.11
CA ARG A 373 -18.59 -2.24 -9.51
C ARG A 373 -19.10 -3.46 -8.75
N VAL A 374 -19.50 -3.29 -7.49
CA VAL A 374 -20.00 -4.39 -6.64
C VAL A 374 -21.34 -4.05 -6.00
N ARG A 375 -22.17 -5.08 -5.78
CA ARG A 375 -23.52 -4.93 -5.26
C ARG A 375 -23.54 -4.97 -3.73
N TYR A 376 -23.67 -3.81 -3.09
CA TYR A 376 -23.93 -3.70 -1.64
C TYR A 376 -25.41 -3.90 -1.27
N THR A 377 -26.11 -4.82 -1.96
CA THR A 377 -27.52 -5.13 -1.73
C THR A 377 -27.68 -6.18 -0.63
N THR A 378 -26.92 -7.28 -0.71
CA THR A 378 -26.87 -8.37 0.28
C THR A 378 -25.43 -8.84 0.47
N VAL A 379 -25.15 -9.54 1.58
CA VAL A 379 -23.83 -10.10 1.85
C VAL A 379 -23.39 -11.11 0.79
N ASP A 380 -24.32 -11.95 0.30
CA ASP A 380 -24.02 -12.98 -0.69
C ASP A 380 -23.69 -12.37 -2.06
N ALA A 381 -24.45 -11.35 -2.49
CA ALA A 381 -24.19 -10.66 -3.76
C ALA A 381 -22.83 -9.94 -3.74
N LEU A 382 -22.51 -9.27 -2.62
CA LEU A 382 -21.21 -8.64 -2.45
C LEU A 382 -20.07 -9.67 -2.43
N ALA A 383 -20.26 -10.80 -1.75
CA ALA A 383 -19.29 -11.89 -1.69
C ALA A 383 -19.00 -12.47 -3.08
N GLU A 384 -20.03 -12.72 -3.89
CA GLU A 384 -19.87 -13.17 -5.28
C GLU A 384 -19.08 -12.17 -6.12
N ASP A 385 -19.46 -10.89 -6.09
CA ASP A 385 -18.80 -9.86 -6.89
C ASP A 385 -17.33 -9.68 -6.48
N VAL A 386 -17.05 -9.61 -5.17
CA VAL A 386 -15.68 -9.52 -4.62
C VAL A 386 -14.84 -10.71 -5.05
N TRP A 387 -15.40 -11.92 -5.02
CA TRP A 387 -14.68 -13.12 -5.43
C TRP A 387 -14.34 -13.10 -6.93
N ILE A 388 -15.30 -12.74 -7.79
CA ILE A 388 -15.09 -12.66 -9.24
C ILE A 388 -13.99 -11.66 -9.57
N ILE A 389 -14.00 -10.48 -8.93
CA ILE A 389 -12.96 -9.46 -9.17
C ILE A 389 -11.59 -9.97 -8.70
N LEU A 390 -11.51 -10.62 -7.53
CA LEU A 390 -10.27 -11.20 -7.02
C LEU A 390 -9.70 -12.25 -7.97
N GLU A 391 -10.55 -13.15 -8.47
CA GLU A 391 -10.16 -14.21 -9.41
C GLU A 391 -9.66 -13.63 -10.73
N ASN A 392 -10.43 -12.73 -11.34
CA ASN A 392 -10.08 -12.10 -12.61
C ASN A 392 -8.75 -11.34 -12.53
N ARG A 393 -8.53 -10.56 -11.45
CA ARG A 393 -7.29 -9.80 -11.28
C ARG A 393 -6.09 -10.70 -11.03
N THR A 394 -6.27 -11.76 -10.25
CA THR A 394 -5.22 -12.76 -10.02
C THR A 394 -4.82 -13.44 -11.33
N GLU A 395 -5.81 -13.82 -12.15
CA GLU A 395 -5.58 -14.43 -13.46
C GLU A 395 -4.93 -13.48 -14.46
N ALA A 396 -5.27 -12.18 -14.43
CA ALA A 396 -4.61 -11.17 -15.23
C ALA A 396 -3.11 -11.06 -14.89
N VAL A 397 -2.76 -11.02 -13.59
CA VAL A 397 -1.34 -11.03 -13.14
C VAL A 397 -0.65 -12.31 -13.59
N ARG A 398 -1.29 -13.47 -13.40
CA ARG A 398 -0.72 -14.77 -13.77
C ARG A 398 -0.48 -14.89 -15.27
N THR A 399 -1.40 -14.39 -16.08
CA THR A 399 -1.26 -14.38 -17.55
C THR A 399 -0.08 -13.52 -17.96
N ARG A 400 0.04 -12.30 -17.42
CA ARG A 400 1.18 -11.42 -17.70
C ARG A 400 2.52 -12.06 -17.32
N LEU A 401 2.59 -12.65 -16.12
CA LEU A 401 3.77 -13.39 -15.65
C LEU A 401 4.12 -14.59 -16.53
N GLY A 402 3.13 -15.26 -17.11
CA GLY A 402 3.32 -16.42 -17.98
C GLY A 402 3.72 -16.06 -19.41
N THR A 403 3.32 -14.89 -19.91
CA THR A 403 3.69 -14.39 -21.25
C THR A 403 5.08 -13.78 -21.31
N GLU A 404 5.57 -13.24 -20.19
CA GLU A 404 6.94 -12.73 -20.12
C GLU A 404 7.93 -13.90 -20.15
N LEU A 405 8.90 -13.86 -21.06
CA LEU A 405 9.94 -14.89 -21.13
C LEU A 405 10.84 -14.80 -19.89
N ILE A 406 11.01 -15.92 -19.20
CA ILE A 406 12.00 -16.03 -18.12
C ILE A 406 13.38 -15.80 -18.76
N PRO A 407 14.15 -14.81 -18.29
CA PRO A 407 15.42 -14.46 -18.88
C PRO A 407 16.42 -15.60 -18.64
N ALA A 408 17.13 -16.00 -19.69
CA ALA A 408 18.13 -17.07 -19.66
C ALA A 408 19.22 -16.85 -18.60
#